data_AF-A0A8T5AUY6-F1
#
_entry.id   AF-A0A8T5AUY6-F1
#
_cell.length_a   1.000
_cell.length_b   1.000
_cell.length_c   1.000
_cell.angle_alpha   90.00
_cell.angle_beta   90.00
_cell.angle_gamma   90.00
#
_symmetry.space_group_name_H-M   'P 1'
#
loop_
_entity.id
_entity.type
_entity.pdbx_description
1 polymer ?
#
loop_
_entity_poly.entity_id
_entity_poly.type
_entity_poly.pdbx_seq_one_letter_code
_entity_poly.pdbx_strand_id
1 'polypeptide(L)' 'RISGKTVWIKKIRPIRAELKGLRDNRRIARSTYRKLFAMAKGGAFKSVSHLKEYIKAHRLTRKR' A
#
# COMPACT_ATOMS: atom_id res chain seq x y z
N ARG A 1 18.35 -15.02 14.62
CA ARG A 1 17.08 -15.19 13.87
C ARG A 1 16.24 -13.93 14.01
N ILE A 2 15.74 -13.36 12.91
CA ILE A 2 14.77 -12.25 12.97
C ILE A 2 13.41 -12.85 13.35
N SER A 3 12.73 -12.30 14.35
CA SER A 3 11.40 -12.78 14.75
C SER A 3 10.36 -12.49 13.67
N GLY A 4 9.34 -13.35 13.53
CA GLY A 4 8.25 -13.17 12.54
C GLY A 4 7.53 -11.82 12.68
N LYS A 5 7.43 -11.30 13.91
CA LYS A 5 6.92 -9.96 14.21
C LYS A 5 7.77 -8.86 13.58
N THR A 6 9.10 -8.95 13.71
CA THR A 6 10.02 -7.97 13.11
C THR A 6 9.97 -8.01 11.59
N VAL A 7 9.85 -9.20 10.99
CA VAL A 7 9.68 -9.36 9.53
C VAL A 7 8.37 -8.70 9.06
N TRP A 8 7.26 -8.97 9.75
CA TRP A 8 5.97 -8.36 9.41
C TRP A 8 6.00 -6.83 9.55
N ILE A 9 6.61 -6.31 10.62
CA ILE A 9 6.78 -4.87 10.83
C ILE A 9 7.58 -4.23 9.68
N LYS A 10 8.71 -4.83 9.32
CA LYS A 10 9.57 -4.35 8.21
C LYS A 10 8.83 -4.36 6.87
N LYS A 11 7.88 -5.28 6.68
CA LYS A 11 7.06 -5.38 5.47
C LYS A 11 5.91 -4.37 5.44
N ILE A 12 5.13 -4.27 6.52
CA ILE A 12 3.87 -3.51 6.52
C ILE A 12 4.07 -1.99 6.63
N ARG A 13 5.10 -1.53 7.36
CA ARG A 13 5.38 -0.10 7.56
C ARG A 13 5.62 0.65 6.25
N PRO A 14 6.53 0.23 5.35
CA PRO A 14 6.78 0.97 4.11
C PRO A 14 5.56 0.97 3.19
N ILE A 15 4.77 -0.10 3.16
CA ILE A 15 3.52 -0.19 2.37
C ILE A 15 2.50 0.86 2.86
N ARG A 16 2.32 0.99 4.17
CA ARG A 16 1.42 1.99 4.75
C ARG A 16 1.91 3.42 4.52
N ALA A 17 3.22 3.63 4.62
CA ALA A 17 3.84 4.93 4.35
C ALA A 17 3.61 5.37 2.90
N GLU A 18 3.82 4.46 1.93
CA GLU A 18 3.56 4.73 0.52
C GLU A 18 2.09 5.08 0.28
N LEU A 19 1.14 4.29 0.83
CA LEU A 19 -0.29 4.56 0.71
C LEU A 19 -0.68 5.94 1.26
N LYS A 20 -0.11 6.33 2.41
CA LYS A 20 -0.31 7.64 3.01
C LYS A 20 0.22 8.74 2.07
N GLY A 21 1.43 8.60 1.55
CA GLY A 21 2.01 9.56 0.60
C GLY A 21 1.18 9.71 -0.68
N LEU A 22 0.69 8.60 -1.24
CA LEU A 22 -0.18 8.63 -2.41
C LEU A 22 -1.52 9.36 -2.14
N ARG A 23 -2.09 9.19 -0.95
CA ARG A 23 -3.30 9.89 -0.52
C ARG A 23 -3.05 11.38 -0.32
N ASP A 24 -1.97 11.73 0.37
CA ASP A 24 -1.64 13.11 0.74
C ASP A 24 -1.30 13.93 -0.52
N ASN A 25 -0.60 13.31 -1.48
CA ASN A 25 -0.34 13.88 -2.81
C ASN A 25 -1.57 13.83 -3.75
N ARG A 26 -2.74 13.42 -3.26
CA ARG A 26 -4.00 13.28 -4.02
C ARG A 26 -3.89 12.41 -5.28
N ARG A 27 -2.89 11.51 -5.35
CA ARG A 27 -2.71 10.56 -6.46
C ARG A 27 -3.74 9.44 -6.47
N ILE A 28 -4.33 9.14 -5.31
CA ILE A 28 -5.42 8.18 -5.16
C ILE A 28 -6.60 8.83 -4.42
N ALA A 29 -7.82 8.38 -4.71
CA ALA A 29 -9.00 8.80 -3.97
C ALA A 29 -8.97 8.24 -2.53
N ARG A 30 -9.67 8.91 -1.61
CA ARG A 30 -9.80 8.44 -0.20
C ARG A 30 -10.44 7.05 -0.11
N SER A 31 -11.41 6.75 -0.97
CA SER A 31 -12.05 5.43 -1.08
C SER A 31 -11.05 4.35 -1.49
N THR A 32 -10.25 4.61 -2.52
CA THR A 32 -9.16 3.74 -2.98
C THR A 32 -8.13 3.51 -1.88
N TYR A 33 -7.70 4.56 -1.17
CA TYR A 33 -6.79 4.45 -0.04
C TYR A 33 -7.33 3.47 1.01
N ARG A 34 -8.60 3.61 1.43
CA ARG A 34 -9.21 2.73 2.44
C ARG A 34 -9.23 1.27 1.98
N LYS A 35 -9.57 1.01 0.71
CA LYS A 35 -9.59 -0.34 0.14
C LYS A 35 -8.19 -0.97 0.13
N LEU A 36 -7.19 -0.25 -0.38
CA LEU A 36 -5.81 -0.72 -0.42
C LEU A 36 -5.21 -0.89 0.97
N PHE A 37 -5.59 -0.04 1.94
CA PHE A 37 -5.12 -0.16 3.32
C PHE A 37 -5.66 -1.42 4.00
N ALA A 38 -6.93 -1.77 3.77
CA ALA A 38 -7.52 -3.02 4.26
C ALA A 38 -6.83 -4.25 3.64
N MET A 39 -6.58 -4.22 2.33
CA MET A 39 -5.81 -5.27 1.63
C MET A 39 -4.39 -5.42 2.18
N ALA A 40 -3.71 -4.30 2.46
CA ALA A 40 -2.38 -4.31 3.08
C ALA A 40 -2.42 -4.90 4.50
N LYS A 41 -3.45 -4.59 5.30
CA LYS A 41 -3.65 -5.19 6.63
C LYS A 41 -3.80 -6.71 6.53
N GLY A 42 -4.46 -7.22 5.50
CA GLY A 42 -4.61 -8.65 5.21
C GLY A 42 -3.38 -9.31 4.58
N GLY A 43 -2.30 -8.57 4.30
CA GLY A 43 -1.07 -9.14 3.75
C GLY A 43 -1.07 -9.37 2.24
N ALA A 44 -2.03 -8.78 1.50
CA ALA A 44 -2.17 -8.94 0.05
C ALA A 44 -0.91 -8.50 -0.74
N PHE A 45 -0.15 -7.55 -0.20
CA PHE A 45 1.03 -7.01 -0.86
C PHE A 45 2.32 -7.63 -0.31
N LYS A 46 3.24 -7.98 -1.22
CA LYS A 46 4.55 -8.56 -0.91
C LYS A 46 5.61 -7.49 -0.63
N SER A 47 5.50 -6.34 -1.31
CA SER A 47 6.42 -5.21 -1.21
C SER A 47 5.72 -3.92 -1.65
N VAL A 48 6.41 -2.79 -1.53
CA VAL A 48 5.94 -1.49 -2.06
C VAL A 48 5.82 -1.54 -3.59
N SER A 49 6.73 -2.24 -4.27
CA SER A 49 6.67 -2.40 -5.73
C SER A 49 5.41 -3.16 -6.16
N HIS A 50 5.06 -4.24 -5.46
CA HIS A 50 3.82 -4.99 -5.73
C HIS A 50 2.58 -4.10 -5.51
N LEU A 51 2.58 -3.23 -4.48
CA LEU A 51 1.51 -2.25 -4.31
C LEU A 51 1.40 -1.29 -5.51
N LYS A 52 2.53 -0.73 -5.97
CA LYS A 52 2.55 0.21 -7.11
C LYS A 52 2.07 -0.44 -8.40
N GLU A 53 2.50 -1.68 -8.65
CA GLU A 53 2.06 -2.49 -9.78
C GLU A 53 0.56 -2.75 -9.73
N TYR A 54 0.03 -3.14 -8.57
CA TYR A 54 -1.41 -3.32 -8.37
C TYR A 54 -2.21 -2.05 -8.67
N ILE A 55 -1.75 -0.89 -8.17
CA ILE A 55 -2.38 0.41 -8.42
C ILE A 55 -2.39 0.75 -9.92
N LYS A 56 -1.27 0.48 -10.61
CA LYS A 56 -1.13 0.71 -12.05
C LYS A 56 -2.05 -0.23 -12.85
N ALA A 57 -2.05 -1.52 -12.54
CA ALA A 57 -2.87 -2.53 -13.19
C ALA A 57 -4.37 -2.23 -13.08
N HIS A 58 -4.81 -1.79 -11.91
CA HIS A 58 -6.22 -1.47 -11.65
C HIS A 58 -6.61 -0.02 -12.00
N ARG A 59 -5.70 0.76 -12.60
CA ARG A 59 -5.90 2.17 -12.97
C ARG A 59 -6.46 3.02 -11.82
N LEU A 60 -6.03 2.73 -10.60
CA LEU A 60 -6.56 3.34 -9.37
C LEU A 60 -5.97 4.74 -9.08
N THR A 61 -5.14 5.23 -9.98
CA THR A 61 -4.62 6.59 -9.98
C THR A 61 -5.71 7.58 -10.36
N ARG A 62 -5.84 8.65 -9.59
CA ARG A 62 -6.67 9.80 -9.95
C ARG A 62 -6.07 10.44 -11.20
N LYS A 63 -6.77 10.33 -12.34
CA LYS A 63 -6.50 11.17 -13.50
C LYS A 63 -6.85 12.62 -13.12
N ARG A 64 -5.97 13.56 -13.49
CA ARG A 64 -6.23 14.98 -13.40
C ARG A 64 -7.32 15.36 -14.40
#